data_AF-A0A534AS26-F1
#
_entry.id   AF-A0A534AS26-F1
#
_cell.length_a   1.000
_cell.length_b   1.000
_cell.length_c   1.000
_cell.angle_alpha   90.00
_cell.angle_beta   90.00
_cell.angle_gamma   90.00
#
_symmetry.space_group_name_H-M   'P 1'
#
loop_
_entity.id
_entity.type
_entity.pdbx_description
1 polymer ?
#
loop_
_entity_poly.entity_id
_entity_poly.type
_entity_poly.pdbx_seq_one_letter_code
_entity_poly.pdbx_strand_id
1 'polypeptide(L)'
;MAAHPLTQSSELSEGSARGGMLPRILIVDDDVDAADGLASLLQAAGYGDTRVAHTGGTALALAVEFLPTVLLVDLDLPDMSG
;
A
#
# COMPACT_ATOMS: atom_id res chain seq x y z
N MET A 1 54.57 -9.23 15.21
CA MET A 1 53.93 -8.53 16.35
C MET A 1 52.55 -8.13 15.89
N ALA A 2 51.58 -9.00 16.15
CA ALA A 2 50.21 -8.88 15.69
C ALA A 2 49.41 -8.03 16.69
N ALA A 3 48.66 -7.06 16.18
CA ALA A 3 47.58 -6.42 16.91
C ALA A 3 46.41 -6.26 15.95
N HIS A 4 45.33 -6.97 16.27
CA HIS A 4 44.03 -6.88 15.61
C HIS A 4 43.40 -5.51 15.89
N PRO A 5 42.48 -5.06 15.03
CA PRO A 5 41.18 -4.66 15.54
C PRO A 5 40.16 -5.77 15.29
N LEU A 6 39.67 -6.29 16.41
CA LEU A 6 38.46 -7.08 16.54
C LEU A 6 37.24 -6.17 16.32
N THR A 7 36.14 -6.83 15.97
CA THR A 7 34.75 -6.36 16.09
C THR A 7 34.21 -5.61 14.88
N GLN A 8 33.84 -6.43 13.91
CA GLN A 8 32.60 -6.34 13.16
C GLN A 8 31.43 -5.95 14.09
N SER A 9 30.96 -4.71 14.00
CA SER A 9 29.72 -4.23 14.63
C SER A 9 28.62 -4.17 13.59
N SER A 10 28.22 -5.32 13.06
CA SER A 10 26.97 -5.47 12.30
C SER A 10 25.88 -5.92 13.26
N GLU A 11 25.41 -5.00 14.11
CA GLU A 11 24.24 -5.19 14.96
C GLU A 11 23.25 -4.05 14.76
N LEU A 12 22.44 -4.18 13.72
CA LEU A 12 21.00 -3.86 13.77
C LEU A 12 20.28 -4.95 12.98
N SER A 13 20.23 -6.14 13.58
CA SER A 13 19.23 -7.14 13.25
C SER A 13 17.90 -6.68 13.85
N GLU A 14 17.28 -5.67 13.25
CA GLU A 14 15.89 -5.36 13.54
C GLU A 14 15.01 -6.42 12.87
N GLY A 15 14.55 -7.34 13.72
CA GLY A 15 13.43 -8.26 13.54
C GLY A 15 13.21 -8.76 12.12
N SER A 16 13.72 -9.97 11.84
CA SER A 16 13.30 -10.87 10.77
C SER A 16 12.04 -10.34 10.08
N ALA A 17 12.23 -9.54 9.03
CA ALA A 17 11.12 -9.10 8.22
C ALA A 17 10.38 -10.39 7.88
N ARG A 18 9.12 -10.51 8.32
CA ARG A 18 8.20 -11.23 7.46
C ARG A 18 8.46 -10.56 6.12
N GLY A 19 9.03 -11.29 5.16
CA GLY A 19 9.11 -10.84 3.77
C GLY A 19 7.69 -10.76 3.23
N GLY A 20 6.86 -9.97 3.90
CA GLY A 20 5.49 -9.70 3.59
C GLY A 20 5.59 -8.81 2.38
N MET A 21 5.10 -9.33 1.26
CA MET A 21 4.87 -8.53 0.09
C MET A 21 4.17 -7.24 0.53
N LEU A 22 4.65 -6.10 0.02
CA LEU A 22 3.99 -4.81 0.24
C LEU A 22 2.49 -4.96 -0.10
N PRO A 23 1.59 -4.41 0.72
CA PRO A 23 0.16 -4.62 0.53
C PRO A 23 -0.29 -4.05 -0.82
N ARG A 24 -1.26 -4.74 -1.42
CA ARG A 24 -1.97 -4.29 -2.61
C ARG A 24 -3.17 -3.48 -2.17
N ILE A 25 -3.19 -2.19 -2.51
CA ILE A 25 -4.17 -1.23 -1.97
C ILE A 25 -5.12 -0.81 -3.08
N LEU A 26 -6.43 -0.94 -2.84
CA LEU A 26 -7.46 -0.37 -3.71
C LEU A 26 -8.14 0.79 -2.98
N ILE A 27 -8.08 1.98 -3.55
CA ILE A 27 -8.80 3.18 -3.10
C ILE A 27 -10.10 3.26 -3.90
N VAL A 28 -11.21 3.54 -3.23
CA VAL A 28 -12.53 3.73 -3.83
C VAL A 28 -13.10 5.04 -3.33
N ASP A 29 -13.11 6.05 -4.18
CA ASP A 29 -13.49 7.42 -3.84
C ASP A 29 -13.90 8.15 -5.14
N ASP A 30 -15.09 8.74 -5.14
CA ASP A 30 -15.64 9.41 -6.32
C ASP A 30 -15.06 10.82 -6.54
N ASP A 31 -14.41 11.40 -5.52
CA ASP A 31 -13.58 12.58 -5.67
C ASP A 31 -12.20 12.19 -6.25
N VAL A 32 -12.04 12.46 -7.55
CA VAL A 32 -10.82 12.12 -8.30
C VAL A 32 -9.57 12.76 -7.69
N ASP A 33 -9.65 14.03 -7.26
CA ASP A 33 -8.49 14.75 -6.73
C ASP A 33 -8.06 14.18 -5.37
N ALA A 34 -9.04 13.82 -4.52
CA ALA A 34 -8.78 13.16 -3.24
C ALA A 34 -8.16 11.77 -3.44
N ALA A 35 -8.73 10.97 -4.33
CA ALA A 35 -8.29 9.61 -4.62
C ALA A 35 -6.84 9.58 -5.16
N ASP A 36 -6.53 10.44 -6.13
CA ASP A 36 -5.20 10.53 -6.74
C ASP A 36 -4.15 11.10 -5.77
N GLY A 37 -4.57 12.05 -4.92
CA GLY A 37 -3.74 12.59 -3.84
C GLY A 37 -3.35 11.50 -2.83
N LEU A 38 -4.31 10.67 -2.41
CA LEU A 38 -4.06 9.55 -1.52
C LEU A 38 -3.18 8.47 -2.16
N ALA A 39 -3.42 8.14 -3.43
CA ALA A 39 -2.58 7.21 -4.18
C ALA A 39 -1.12 7.69 -4.24
N SER A 40 -0.92 8.98 -4.54
CA SER A 40 0.40 9.61 -4.59
C SER A 40 1.11 9.57 -3.23
N LEU A 41 0.37 9.83 -2.13
CA LEU A 41 0.92 9.76 -0.78
C LEU A 41 1.33 8.32 -0.41
N LEU A 42 0.50 7.33 -0.74
CA LEU A 42 0.81 5.92 -0.49
C LEU A 42 2.04 5.45 -1.27
N GLN A 43 2.14 5.85 -2.55
CA GLN A 43 3.32 5.56 -3.36
C GLN A 43 4.58 6.20 -2.77
N ALA A 44 4.51 7.47 -2.35
CA ALA A 44 5.63 8.16 -1.67
C ALA A 44 6.00 7.50 -0.34
N ALA A 45 5.06 6.86 0.35
CA ALA A 45 5.28 6.09 1.57
C ALA A 45 5.82 4.66 1.32
N GLY A 46 6.03 4.27 0.05
CA GLY A 46 6.58 2.96 -0.32
C GLY A 46 5.54 1.89 -0.69
N TYR A 47 4.25 2.24 -0.75
CA TYR A 47 3.18 1.35 -1.20
C TYR A 47 2.99 1.45 -2.72
N GLY A 48 3.86 0.74 -3.46
CA GLY A 48 3.91 0.84 -4.92
C GLY A 48 2.75 0.17 -5.66
N ASP A 49 2.04 -0.79 -5.06
CA ASP A 49 0.94 -1.50 -5.70
C ASP A 49 -0.41 -0.94 -5.23
N THR A 50 -0.72 0.27 -5.70
CA THR A 50 -1.95 1.01 -5.38
C THR A 50 -2.77 1.24 -6.63
N ARG A 51 -4.09 1.02 -6.56
CA ARG A 51 -5.06 1.30 -7.64
C ARG A 51 -6.22 2.15 -7.12
N VAL A 52 -6.88 2.84 -8.04
CA VAL A 52 -8.02 3.73 -7.75
C VAL A 52 -9.25 3.28 -8.55
N ALA A 53 -10.41 3.33 -7.91
CA ALA A 53 -11.73 3.26 -8.53
C ALA A 53 -12.55 4.47 -8.08
N HIS A 54 -13.34 5.05 -9.00
CA HIS A 54 -14.19 6.20 -8.69
C HIS A 54 -15.67 5.85 -8.52
N THR A 55 -15.99 4.56 -8.63
CA THR A 55 -17.34 4.04 -8.42
C THR A 55 -17.26 2.66 -7.79
N GLY A 56 -18.32 2.28 -7.09
CA GLY A 56 -18.45 0.97 -6.48
C GLY A 56 -18.41 -0.18 -7.49
N GLY A 57 -19.07 -0.01 -8.64
CA GLY A 57 -19.03 -1.00 -9.72
C GLY A 57 -17.62 -1.23 -10.27
N THR A 58 -16.85 -0.16 -10.47
CA THR A 58 -15.45 -0.25 -10.91
C THR A 58 -14.57 -0.89 -9.83
N ALA A 59 -14.82 -0.55 -8.56
CA ALA A 59 -14.11 -1.14 -7.44
C ALA A 59 -14.33 -2.65 -7.34
N LEU A 60 -15.56 -3.14 -7.54
CA LEU A 60 -15.86 -4.58 -7.53
C LEU A 60 -15.14 -5.32 -8.65
N ALA A 61 -15.14 -4.78 -9.88
CA ALA A 61 -14.41 -5.36 -11.00
C ALA A 61 -12.90 -5.41 -10.71
N LEU A 62 -12.33 -4.29 -10.23
CA LEU A 62 -10.92 -4.23 -9.87
C LEU A 62 -10.58 -5.15 -8.69
N ALA A 63 -11.45 -5.31 -7.70
CA ALA A 63 -11.17 -6.16 -6.55
C ALA A 63 -10.99 -7.65 -6.95
N VAL A 64 -11.74 -8.12 -7.94
CA VAL A 64 -11.63 -9.50 -8.45
C VAL A 64 -10.32 -9.71 -9.22
N GLU A 65 -9.92 -8.74 -10.04
CA GLU A 65 -8.72 -8.84 -10.88
C GLU A 65 -7.44 -8.55 -10.09
N PHE A 66 -7.48 -7.55 -9.22
CA PHE A 66 -6.33 -7.04 -8.49
C PHE A 66 -6.06 -7.80 -7.18
N LEU A 67 -7.11 -8.39 -6.60
CA LEU A 67 -7.07 -9.08 -5.30
C LEU A 67 -6.39 -8.21 -4.20
N PRO A 68 -6.86 -6.96 -3.99
CA PRO A 68 -6.28 -6.09 -2.98
C PRO A 68 -6.30 -6.74 -1.60
N THR A 69 -5.27 -6.48 -0.81
CA THR A 69 -5.19 -6.92 0.59
C THR A 69 -5.72 -5.86 1.56
N VAL A 70 -5.87 -4.62 1.07
CA VAL A 70 -6.43 -3.48 1.79
C VAL A 70 -7.36 -2.72 0.84
N LEU A 71 -8.56 -2.40 1.29
CA LEU A 71 -9.47 -1.47 0.61
C LEU A 71 -9.65 -0.23 1.48
N LEU A 72 -9.55 0.94 0.85
CA LEU A 72 -9.91 2.23 1.43
C LEU A 72 -11.12 2.72 0.65
N VAL A 73 -12.29 2.77 1.30
CA VAL A 73 -13.58 2.98 0.61
C VAL A 73 -14.27 4.19 1.24
N ASP A 74 -14.66 5.14 0.39
CA ASP A 74 -15.59 6.19 0.79
C ASP A 74 -17.00 5.63 0.96
N LEU A 75 -17.72 6.13 1.97
CA LEU A 75 -19.07 5.67 2.30
C LEU A 75 -20.12 6.28 1.37
N ASP A 76 -19.88 7.48 0.86
CA ASP A 76 -20.82 8.28 0.07
C ASP A 76 -20.58 8.13 -1.45
N LEU A 77 -20.51 6.89 -1.95
CA LEU A 77 -20.35 6.64 -3.39
C LEU A 77 -21.66 6.86 -4.18
N PRO A 78 -21.58 7.35 -5.43
CA PRO A 78 -22.76 7.75 -6.21
C PRO A 78 -23.61 6.57 -6.73
N ASP A 79 -23.03 5.37 -6.83
CA ASP A 79 -23.67 4.19 -7.42
C ASP A 79 -24.07 3.10 -6.41
N MET A 80 -23.48 3.09 -5.22
CA MET A 80 -23.83 2.19 -4.12
C MET A 80 -23.30 2.73 -2.78
N SER A 81 -23.76 2.20 -1.65
CA SER A 81 -23.08 2.47 -0.36
C SER A 81 -21.78 1.66 -0.27
N GLY A 82 -20.71 2.30 0.21
CA GLY A 82 -19.38 1.70 0.42
C GLY A 82 -19.29 0.69 1.56
#